data_AF-A0A7S3MT07-F1
#
_entry.id   AF-A0A7S3MT07-F1
#
_cell.length_a   1.000
_cell.length_b   1.000
_cell.length_c   1.000
_cell.angle_alpha   90.00
_cell.angle_beta   90.00
_cell.angle_gamma   90.00
#
_symmetry.space_group_name_H-M   'P 1'
#
loop_
_entity.id
_entity.type
_entity.pdbx_description
1 polymer ?
#
loop_
_entity_poly.entity_id
_entity_poly.type
_entity_poly.pdbx_seq_one_letter_code
_entity_poly.pdbx_strand_id
1 'polypeptide(L)'
;MGAGTITMPYIICRTGIALGSVLTILGAILSHYTGMLLIKCVEMTGKRSYEDFAEVAFGSSRWRTVISLAMMISLLGFTTAYISLSKTLIPSIVEVTVSSERYEGLPSWLQNNELSRKVWATVFSFGVLLPLSMFRKLSMLRFMSFFGVVCSATLMIVLLYEFVWDEQVVPQ
;
A
#
# COMPACT_ATOMS: atom_id res chain seq x y z
N MET A 1 5.59 4.18 -2.85
CA MET A 1 4.49 4.13 -3.82
C MET A 1 3.77 2.80 -3.61
N GLY A 2 2.48 2.80 -3.30
CA GLY A 2 1.77 1.60 -2.81
C GLY A 2 0.27 1.67 -3.09
N ALA A 3 -0.55 0.92 -2.34
CA ALA A 3 -2.01 0.78 -2.53
C ALA A 3 -2.79 2.09 -2.80
N GLY A 4 -2.27 3.22 -2.30
CA GLY A 4 -2.82 4.56 -2.57
C GLY A 4 -2.91 4.93 -4.06
N THR A 5 -1.98 4.47 -4.92
CA THR A 5 -2.03 4.83 -6.35
C THR A 5 -3.24 4.21 -7.07
N ILE A 6 -3.65 3.00 -6.66
CA ILE A 6 -4.82 2.30 -7.21
C ILE A 6 -6.13 2.93 -6.69
N THR A 7 -6.13 3.46 -5.46
CA THR A 7 -7.34 4.04 -4.85
C THR A 7 -7.56 5.51 -5.18
N MET A 8 -6.52 6.26 -5.55
CA MET A 8 -6.63 7.69 -5.91
C MET A 8 -7.69 7.99 -6.98
N PRO A 9 -7.74 7.34 -8.15
CA PRO A 9 -8.77 7.63 -9.15
C PRO A 9 -10.19 7.33 -8.65
N TYR A 10 -10.33 6.27 -7.83
CA TYR A 10 -11.61 5.91 -7.22
C TYR A 10 -12.10 6.98 -6.22
N ILE A 11 -11.19 7.59 -5.45
CA ILE A 11 -11.53 8.66 -4.51
C ILE A 11 -12.07 9.89 -5.26
N ILE A 12 -11.42 10.29 -6.36
CA ILE A 12 -11.83 11.45 -7.17
C ILE A 12 -13.21 11.22 -7.81
N CYS A 13 -13.45 10.02 -8.34
CA CYS A 13 -14.75 9.65 -8.90
C CYS A 13 -15.89 9.74 -7.86
N ARG A 14 -15.61 9.39 -6.59
CA ARG A 14 -16.62 9.39 -5.52
C ARG A 14 -16.84 10.73 -4.83
N THR A 15 -15.84 11.60 -4.78
CA THR A 15 -15.92 12.91 -4.11
C THR A 15 -16.14 14.08 -5.08
N GLY A 16 -16.05 13.83 -6.39
CA GLY A 16 -16.12 14.85 -7.43
C GLY A 16 -14.76 15.50 -7.70
N ILE A 17 -14.57 15.99 -8.93
CA ILE A 17 -13.26 16.47 -9.42
C ILE A 17 -12.73 17.65 -8.58
N ALA A 18 -13.61 18.60 -8.22
CA ALA A 18 -13.23 19.79 -7.46
C ALA A 18 -12.79 19.45 -6.03
N LEU A 19 -13.58 18.67 -5.28
CA LEU A 19 -13.23 18.31 -3.90
C LEU A 19 -12.08 17.29 -3.87
N GLY A 20 -12.08 16.30 -4.77
CA GLY A 20 -11.02 15.30 -4.85
C GLY A 20 -9.65 15.92 -5.09
N SER A 21 -9.54 16.84 -6.05
CA SER A 21 -8.28 17.54 -6.34
C SER A 21 -7.79 18.39 -5.15
N VAL A 22 -8.67 19.12 -4.47
CA VAL A 22 -8.32 19.89 -3.27
C VAL A 22 -7.80 18.98 -2.16
N LEU A 23 -8.47 17.85 -1.89
CA LEU A 23 -8.03 16.89 -0.87
C LEU A 23 -6.67 16.28 -1.22
N THR A 24 -6.43 15.95 -2.49
CA THR A 24 -5.14 15.41 -2.94
C THR A 24 -4.02 16.43 -2.78
N ILE A 25 -4.25 17.70 -3.12
CA ILE A 25 -3.27 18.78 -2.95
C ILE A 25 -2.96 19.01 -1.46
N LEU A 26 -3.99 19.07 -0.61
CA LEU A 26 -3.81 19.18 0.83
C LEU A 26 -3.00 18.01 1.40
N GLY A 27 -3.30 16.78 0.98
CA GLY A 27 -2.54 15.59 1.36
C GLY A 27 -1.07 15.65 0.91
N ALA A 28 -0.80 16.20 -0.27
CA ALA A 28 0.55 16.39 -0.78
C ALA A 28 1.33 17.43 0.04
N ILE A 29 0.71 18.59 0.35
CA ILE A 29 1.31 19.63 1.19
C ILE A 29 1.61 19.09 2.59
N LEU A 30 0.65 18.37 3.20
CA LEU A 30 0.83 17.78 4.52
C LEU A 30 1.96 16.76 4.52
N SER A 31 2.02 15.88 3.52
CA SER A 31 3.09 14.87 3.39
C SER A 31 4.47 15.52 3.22
N HIS A 32 4.56 16.57 2.41
CA HIS A 32 5.80 17.34 2.23
C HIS A 32 6.23 18.02 3.54
N TYR A 33 5.28 18.66 4.23
CA TYR A 33 5.54 19.31 5.52
C TYR A 33 6.01 18.32 6.59
N THR A 34 5.34 17.17 6.72
CA THR A 34 5.75 16.10 7.65
C THR A 34 7.15 15.58 7.30
N GLY A 35 7.46 15.41 6.02
CA GLY A 35 8.80 15.01 5.57
C GLY A 35 9.89 16.01 5.96
N MET A 36 9.66 17.31 5.71
CA MET A 36 10.59 18.37 6.12
C MET A 36 10.77 18.42 7.63
N LEU A 37 9.68 18.28 8.39
CA LEU A 37 9.73 18.29 9.85
C LEU A 37 10.57 17.12 10.37
N LEU A 38 10.40 15.93 9.78
CA LEU A 38 11.18 14.75 10.15
C LEU A 38 12.68 14.96 9.92
N ILE A 39 13.07 15.54 8.78
CA ILE A 39 14.47 15.83 8.46
C ILE A 39 15.06 16.81 9.47
N LYS A 40 14.34 17.89 9.81
CA LYS A 40 14.77 18.85 10.84
C LYS A 40 14.92 18.19 12.21
N CYS A 41 14.01 17.28 12.59
CA CYS A 41 14.13 16.52 13.83
C CYS A 41 15.37 15.62 13.87
N VAL A 42 15.69 14.96 12.75
CA VAL A 42 16.91 14.13 12.61
C VAL A 42 18.16 14.98 12.79
N GLU A 43 18.19 16.16 12.16
CA GLU A 43 19.33 17.08 12.22
C GLU A 43 19.56 17.63 13.63
N MET A 44 18.49 17.99 14.35
CA MET A 44 18.60 18.55 15.70
C MET A 44 18.96 17.52 16.79
N THR A 45 18.52 16.28 16.65
CA THR A 45 18.68 15.25 17.71
C THR A 45 19.76 14.22 17.41
N GLY A 46 20.20 14.08 16.15
CA GLY A 46 21.19 13.10 15.70
C GLY A 46 20.75 11.63 15.84
N LYS A 47 19.51 11.38 16.28
CA LYS A 47 18.93 10.03 16.42
C LYS A 47 18.32 9.58 15.09
N ARG A 48 18.10 8.27 14.93
CA ARG A 48 17.56 7.67 13.68
C ARG A 48 16.21 6.97 13.87
N SER A 49 15.73 6.87 15.10
CA SER A 49 14.49 6.16 15.45
C SER A 49 13.39 7.15 15.82
N TYR A 50 12.17 6.92 15.31
CA TYR A 50 10.97 7.72 15.64
C TYR A 50 10.69 7.78 17.14
N GLU A 51 10.96 6.67 17.82
CA GLU A 51 10.83 6.53 19.27
C GLU A 51 11.80 7.43 20.03
N ASP A 52 13.04 7.54 19.55
CA ASP A 52 14.07 8.36 20.19
C ASP A 52 13.80 9.86 19.95
N PHE A 53 13.24 10.24 18.79
CA PHE A 53 12.79 11.62 18.55
C PHE A 53 11.70 12.04 19.53
N ALA A 54 10.76 11.13 19.82
CA ALA A 54 9.69 11.38 20.76
C ALA A 54 10.22 11.65 22.18
N GLU A 55 11.20 10.86 22.62
CA GLU A 55 11.79 11.02 23.95
C GLU A 55 12.50 12.36 24.09
N VAL A 56 13.24 12.79 23.05
CA VAL A 56 13.96 14.07 23.05
C VAL A 56 13.02 15.26 22.93
N ALA A 57 11.97 15.18 22.10
CA ALA A 57 11.03 16.28 21.88
C ALA A 57 10.09 16.51 23.07
N PHE A 58 9.65 15.45 23.75
CA PHE A 58 8.70 15.54 24.87
C PHE A 58 9.35 15.38 26.26
N GLY A 59 10.66 15.16 26.32
CA GLY A 59 11.46 15.17 27.56
C GLY A 59 11.12 14.07 28.57
N SER A 60 10.35 13.04 28.18
CA SER A 60 9.92 11.97 29.09
C SER A 60 9.87 10.63 28.37
N SER A 61 10.53 9.63 28.97
CA SER A 61 10.63 8.26 28.45
C SER A 61 9.27 7.57 28.25
N ARG A 62 8.20 8.08 28.88
CA ARG A 62 6.82 7.57 28.68
C ARG A 62 6.31 7.79 27.26
N TRP A 63 6.69 8.89 26.61
CA TRP A 63 6.24 9.21 25.25
C TRP A 63 6.84 8.29 24.19
N ARG A 64 8.02 7.75 24.48
CA ARG A 64 8.68 6.74 23.65
C ARG A 64 7.80 5.49 23.49
N THR A 65 7.31 4.97 24.61
CA THR A 65 6.44 3.77 24.61
C THR A 65 5.12 4.02 23.89
N VAL A 66 4.50 5.20 24.11
CA VAL A 66 3.23 5.55 23.44
C VAL A 66 3.41 5.60 21.91
N ILE A 67 4.50 6.20 21.44
CA ILE A 67 4.77 6.33 20.00
C ILE A 67 5.17 4.99 19.38
N SER A 68 5.93 4.16 20.11
CA SER A 68 6.21 2.77 19.70
C SER A 68 4.91 1.97 19.53
N LEU A 69 3.99 2.06 20.51
CA LEU A 69 2.69 1.39 20.45
C LEU A 69 1.82 1.91 19.29
N ALA A 70 1.77 3.24 19.10
CA ALA A 70 1.02 3.83 17.99
C ALA A 70 1.56 3.40 16.63
N MET A 71 2.89 3.33 16.48
CA MET A 71 3.52 2.79 15.28
C MET A 71 3.18 1.31 15.07
N MET A 72 3.25 0.50 16.13
CA MET A 72 2.88 -0.92 16.05
C MET A 72 1.42 -1.11 15.58
N ILE A 73 0.47 -0.37 16.17
CA ILE A 73 -0.94 -0.40 15.76
C ILE A 73 -1.09 0.03 14.29
N SER A 74 -0.38 1.08 13.88
CA SER A 74 -0.40 1.56 12.50
C SER A 74 0.13 0.52 11.52
N LEU A 75 1.26 -0.13 11.85
CA LEU A 75 1.84 -1.20 11.02
C LEU A 75 0.92 -2.42 10.92
N LEU A 76 0.24 -2.79 12.01
CA LEU A 76 -0.79 -3.84 11.98
C LEU A 76 -1.98 -3.44 11.09
N GLY A 77 -2.40 -2.17 11.16
CA GLY A 77 -3.44 -1.62 10.28
C GLY A 77 -3.04 -1.67 8.81
N PHE A 78 -1.83 -1.24 8.46
CA PHE A 78 -1.33 -1.33 7.08
C PHE A 78 -1.24 -2.77 6.60
N THR A 79 -0.71 -3.67 7.43
CA THR A 79 -0.57 -5.09 7.11
C THR A 79 -1.93 -5.72 6.82
N THR A 80 -2.92 -5.48 7.66
CA THR A 80 -4.29 -6.00 7.47
C THR A 80 -4.96 -5.40 6.23
N ALA A 81 -4.75 -4.11 5.95
CA ALA A 81 -5.23 -3.47 4.73
C ALA A 81 -4.63 -4.11 3.47
N TYR A 82 -3.32 -4.41 3.46
CA TYR A 82 -2.67 -5.10 2.34
C TYR A 82 -3.21 -6.52 2.11
N ILE A 83 -3.43 -7.30 3.18
CA ILE A 83 -4.08 -8.63 3.06
C ILE A 83 -5.50 -8.49 2.52
N SER A 84 -6.23 -7.48 2.98
CA SER A 84 -7.61 -7.24 2.54
C SER A 84 -7.69 -6.78 1.08
N LEU A 85 -6.65 -6.12 0.58
CA LEU A 85 -6.54 -5.73 -0.82
C LEU A 85 -6.11 -6.90 -1.70
N SER A 86 -5.15 -7.72 -1.26
CA SER A 86 -4.70 -8.88 -2.02
C SER A 86 -5.80 -9.93 -2.19
N LYS A 87 -6.59 -10.20 -1.14
CA LYS A 87 -7.72 -11.15 -1.22
C LYS A 87 -8.81 -10.74 -2.24
N THR A 88 -8.93 -9.46 -2.57
CA THR A 88 -9.89 -8.97 -3.57
C THR A 88 -9.28 -8.84 -4.96
N LEU A 89 -8.04 -8.36 -5.01
CA LEU A 89 -7.41 -8.02 -6.28
C LEU A 89 -6.99 -9.29 -7.03
N ILE A 90 -6.45 -10.30 -6.33
CA ILE A 90 -6.01 -11.54 -6.94
C ILE A 90 -7.14 -12.28 -7.68
N PRO A 91 -8.31 -12.58 -7.07
CA PRO A 91 -9.38 -13.26 -7.80
C PRO A 91 -9.91 -12.42 -8.97
N SER A 92 -9.97 -11.08 -8.81
CA SER A 92 -10.40 -10.18 -9.90
C SER A 92 -9.43 -10.22 -11.09
N ILE A 93 -8.12 -10.25 -10.85
CA ILE A 93 -7.11 -10.38 -11.92
C ILE A 93 -7.23 -11.74 -12.60
N VAL A 94 -7.45 -12.81 -11.83
CA VAL A 94 -7.61 -14.17 -12.39
C VAL A 94 -8.84 -14.25 -13.29
N GLU A 95 -9.96 -13.64 -12.88
CA GLU A 95 -11.18 -13.57 -13.68
C GLU A 95 -10.96 -12.84 -15.02
N VAL A 96 -10.23 -11.72 -15.01
CA VAL A 96 -9.93 -10.96 -16.24
C VAL A 96 -8.91 -11.68 -17.14
N THR A 97 -7.99 -12.46 -16.58
CA THR A 97 -6.93 -13.15 -17.34
C THR A 97 -7.38 -14.51 -17.91
N VAL A 98 -8.44 -15.12 -17.37
CA VAL A 98 -8.96 -16.42 -17.83
C VAL A 98 -10.23 -16.22 -18.68
N SER A 99 -10.17 -16.61 -19.96
CA SER A 99 -11.32 -16.61 -20.89
C SER A 99 -12.53 -17.36 -20.31
N SER A 100 -13.73 -16.77 -20.41
CA SER A 100 -14.98 -17.24 -19.78
C SER A 100 -15.30 -18.73 -19.98
N GLU A 101 -14.89 -19.34 -21.10
CA GLU A 101 -15.13 -20.77 -21.37
C GLU A 101 -14.34 -21.74 -20.46
N ARG A 102 -13.20 -21.31 -19.89
CA ARG A 102 -12.44 -22.15 -18.93
C ARG A 102 -12.84 -21.88 -17.49
N TYR A 103 -13.46 -20.73 -17.20
CA TYR A 103 -13.77 -20.26 -15.84
C TYR A 103 -14.71 -21.21 -15.08
N GLU A 104 -15.69 -21.80 -15.76
CA GLU A 104 -16.63 -22.78 -15.19
C GLU A 104 -15.94 -24.11 -14.80
N GLY A 105 -14.82 -24.45 -15.44
CA GLY A 105 -14.03 -25.66 -15.15
C GLY A 105 -12.94 -25.49 -14.08
N LEU A 106 -12.73 -24.25 -13.58
CA LEU A 106 -11.74 -24.03 -12.54
C LEU A 106 -12.24 -24.51 -11.17
N PRO A 107 -11.34 -25.04 -10.34
CA PRO A 107 -11.73 -25.53 -9.03
C PRO A 107 -12.17 -24.37 -8.13
N SER A 108 -13.11 -24.65 -7.22
CA SER A 108 -13.91 -23.69 -6.44
C SER A 108 -13.13 -22.68 -5.58
N TRP A 109 -11.82 -22.87 -5.42
CA TRP A 109 -10.87 -21.99 -4.73
C TRP A 109 -10.28 -20.89 -5.63
N LEU A 110 -10.54 -20.93 -6.95
CA LEU A 110 -10.12 -19.90 -7.92
C LEU A 110 -11.31 -19.14 -8.54
N GLN A 111 -12.53 -19.64 -8.40
CA GLN A 111 -13.74 -18.91 -8.78
C GLN A 111 -14.03 -17.78 -7.76
N ASN A 112 -14.69 -16.69 -8.18
CA ASN A 112 -14.98 -15.51 -7.37
C ASN A 112 -16.05 -15.77 -6.27
N ASN A 113 -15.73 -16.68 -5.35
CA ASN A 113 -16.53 -17.11 -4.21
C ASN A 113 -15.88 -16.68 -2.88
N GLU A 114 -16.67 -16.58 -1.80
CA GLU A 114 -16.16 -16.23 -0.47
C GLU A 114 -15.05 -17.19 0.02
N LEU A 115 -15.08 -18.44 -0.44
CA LEU A 115 -14.12 -19.49 -0.10
C LEU A 115 -12.75 -19.20 -0.69
N SER A 116 -12.69 -18.76 -1.95
CA SER A 116 -11.46 -18.30 -2.63
C SER A 116 -10.87 -17.09 -1.92
N ARG A 117 -11.71 -16.13 -1.50
CA ARG A 117 -11.26 -14.96 -0.74
C ARG A 117 -10.62 -15.34 0.60
N LYS A 118 -11.17 -16.35 1.29
CA LYS A 118 -10.62 -16.90 2.55
C LYS A 118 -9.34 -17.72 2.32
N VAL A 119 -9.29 -18.54 1.26
CA VAL A 119 -8.10 -19.33 0.90
C VAL A 119 -6.94 -18.43 0.51
N TRP A 120 -7.14 -17.44 -0.36
CA TRP A 120 -6.11 -16.48 -0.74
C TRP A 120 -5.65 -15.63 0.44
N ALA A 121 -6.56 -15.20 1.31
CA ALA A 121 -6.18 -14.50 2.55
C ALA A 121 -5.30 -15.38 3.45
N THR A 122 -5.63 -16.67 3.58
CA THR A 122 -4.89 -17.62 4.43
C THR A 122 -3.52 -17.96 3.83
N VAL A 123 -3.44 -18.21 2.53
CA VAL A 123 -2.19 -18.46 1.79
C VAL A 123 -1.27 -17.24 1.85
N PHE A 124 -1.80 -16.04 1.66
CA PHE A 124 -0.98 -14.83 1.75
C PHE A 124 -0.50 -14.57 3.19
N SER A 125 -1.36 -14.81 4.19
CA SER A 125 -1.01 -14.64 5.60
C SER A 125 0.04 -15.67 6.07
N PHE A 126 -0.10 -16.95 5.67
CA PHE A 126 0.82 -18.01 6.09
C PHE A 126 2.06 -18.11 5.19
N GLY A 127 1.95 -17.76 3.91
CA GLY A 127 3.01 -17.88 2.91
C GLY A 127 3.87 -16.63 2.74
N VAL A 128 3.36 -15.44 3.07
CA VAL A 128 4.14 -14.18 2.96
C VAL A 128 4.41 -13.59 4.34
N LEU A 129 3.37 -13.45 5.16
CA LEU A 129 3.46 -12.76 6.46
C LEU A 129 4.24 -13.54 7.51
N LEU A 130 4.00 -14.85 7.60
CA LEU A 130 4.72 -15.73 8.52
C LEU A 130 6.23 -15.81 8.21
N PRO A 131 6.68 -16.05 6.96
CA PRO A 131 8.11 -16.02 6.67
C PRO A 131 8.70 -14.60 6.80
N LEU A 132 7.97 -13.53 6.43
CA LEU A 132 8.44 -12.16 6.66
C LEU A 132 8.70 -11.87 8.14
N SER A 133 7.83 -12.35 9.03
CA SER A 133 8.02 -12.22 10.49
C SER A 133 9.26 -12.99 10.97
N MET A 134 9.61 -14.10 10.32
CA MET A 134 10.75 -14.95 10.68
C MET A 134 12.09 -14.47 10.07
N PHE A 135 12.08 -13.61 9.03
CA PHE A 135 13.31 -13.15 8.38
C PHE A 135 14.05 -12.12 9.24
N ARG A 136 15.02 -12.62 10.01
CA ARG A 136 15.93 -11.83 10.86
C ARG A 136 16.94 -10.97 10.09
N LYS A 137 17.07 -11.14 8.77
CA LYS A 137 18.04 -10.39 7.93
C LYS A 137 17.34 -9.30 7.12
N LEU A 138 17.43 -8.06 7.60
CA LEU A 138 16.96 -6.82 6.96
C LEU A 138 17.49 -6.56 5.53
N SER A 139 18.51 -7.31 5.08
CA SER A 139 19.10 -7.16 3.74
C SER A 139 18.13 -7.52 2.61
N MET A 140 17.26 -8.52 2.78
CA MET A 140 16.25 -8.88 1.77
C MET A 140 15.17 -7.80 1.58
N LEU A 141 14.96 -6.95 2.59
CA LEU A 141 13.97 -5.87 2.55
C LEU A 141 14.35 -4.78 1.53
N ARG A 142 15.65 -4.57 1.33
CA ARG A 142 16.16 -3.64 0.31
C ARG A 142 15.83 -4.12 -1.09
N PHE A 143 15.97 -5.42 -1.34
CA PHE A 143 15.63 -6.01 -2.65
C PHE A 143 14.13 -5.92 -2.93
N MET A 144 13.28 -6.23 -1.94
CA MET A 144 11.83 -6.05 -2.07
C MET A 144 11.42 -4.58 -2.30
N SER A 145 12.12 -3.64 -1.68
CA SER A 145 11.88 -2.21 -1.91
C SER A 145 12.22 -1.80 -3.35
N PHE A 146 13.35 -2.26 -3.88
CA PHE A 146 13.75 -2.01 -5.27
C PHE A 146 12.73 -2.62 -6.24
N PHE A 147 12.34 -3.88 -6.02
CA PHE A 147 11.31 -4.53 -6.82
C PHE A 147 9.97 -3.78 -6.80
N GLY A 148 9.55 -3.29 -5.62
CA GLY A 148 8.35 -2.47 -5.48
C GLY A 148 8.41 -1.15 -6.26
N VAL A 149 9.56 -0.49 -6.31
CA VAL A 149 9.75 0.72 -7.11
C VAL A 149 9.65 0.42 -8.61
N VAL A 150 10.30 -0.65 -9.07
CA VAL A 150 10.22 -1.07 -10.48
C VAL A 150 8.77 -1.39 -10.86
N CYS A 151 8.06 -2.17 -10.04
CA CYS A 151 6.65 -2.51 -10.26
C CYS A 151 5.74 -1.26 -10.30
N SER A 152 5.95 -0.32 -9.37
CA SER A 152 5.19 0.93 -9.38
C SER A 152 5.51 1.79 -10.61
N ALA A 153 6.75 1.80 -11.09
CA ALA A 153 7.13 2.54 -12.28
C ALA A 153 6.52 1.91 -13.54
N THR A 154 6.53 0.58 -13.66
CA THR A 154 5.88 -0.13 -14.77
C THR A 154 4.38 0.11 -14.78
N LEU A 155 3.72 0.11 -13.63
CA LEU A 155 2.29 0.44 -13.54
C LEU A 155 2.01 1.86 -14.00
N MET A 156 2.87 2.84 -13.64
CA MET A 156 2.71 4.21 -14.12
C MET A 156 2.84 4.30 -15.64
N ILE A 157 3.81 3.61 -16.24
CA ILE A 157 4.01 3.58 -17.69
C ILE A 157 2.80 2.96 -18.39
N VAL A 158 2.26 1.85 -17.88
CA VAL A 158 1.06 1.21 -18.43
C VAL A 158 -0.14 2.16 -18.38
N LEU A 159 -0.37 2.84 -17.24
CA LEU A 159 -1.46 3.81 -17.11
C LEU A 159 -1.30 5.00 -18.07
N LEU A 160 -0.07 5.48 -18.29
CA LEU A 160 0.19 6.54 -19.27
C LEU A 160 -0.04 6.06 -20.70
N TYR A 161 0.39 4.84 -21.03
CA TYR A 161 0.16 4.25 -22.34
C TYR A 161 -1.34 4.11 -22.63
N GLU A 162 -2.10 3.59 -21.67
CA GLU A 162 -3.54 3.44 -21.78
C GLU A 162 -4.24 4.79 -21.88
N PHE A 163 -3.82 5.80 -21.11
CA PHE A 163 -4.34 7.16 -21.24
C PHE A 163 -4.06 7.82 -22.60
N VAL A 164 -2.92 7.53 -23.23
CA VAL A 164 -2.52 8.13 -24.51
C VAL A 164 -3.14 7.40 -25.71
N TRP A 165 -3.32 6.08 -25.61
CA TRP A 165 -3.70 5.23 -26.74
C TRP A 165 -5.16 4.76 -26.70
N ASP A 166 -5.81 4.75 -25.54
CA ASP A 166 -7.19 4.29 -25.42
C ASP A 166 -8.19 5.42 -25.73
N GLU A 167 -8.62 5.46 -26.98
CA GLU A 167 -9.64 6.38 -27.53
C GLU A 167 -11.05 6.17 -26.92
N GLN A 168 -11.26 5.13 -26.11
CA GLN A 168 -12.57 4.81 -25.51
C GLN A 168 -12.89 5.57 -24.21
N VAL A 169 -11.90 6.15 -23.52
CA VAL A 169 -12.11 6.83 -22.21
C VAL A 169 -12.18 8.35 -22.33
N VAL A 170 -11.64 8.94 -23.40
CA VAL A 170 -11.73 10.38 -23.69
C VAL A 170 -12.21 10.54 -25.14
N PRO A 171 -13.53 10.76 -25.39
CA PRO A 171 -13.96 11.12 -26.72
C PRO A 171 -13.32 12.47 -27.07
N GLN A 172 -12.55 12.50 -28.16
CA GLN A 172 -12.05 13.75 -28.74
C GLN A 172 -13.20 14.57 -29.34
#